data_AF-A0A9D4F6U7-F1
#
_entry.id   AF-A0A9D4F6U7-F1
#
_cell.length_a   1.000
_cell.length_b   1.000
_cell.length_c   1.000
_cell.angle_alpha   90.00
_cell.angle_beta   90.00
_cell.angle_gamma   90.00
#
_symmetry.space_group_name_H-M   'P 1'
#
loop_
_entity.id
_entity.type
_entity.pdbx_description
1 polymer ?
#
loop_
_entity_poly.entity_id
_entity_poly.type
_entity_poly.pdbx_seq_one_letter_code
_entity_poly.pdbx_strand_id
1 'polypeptide(L)'
;MEKLISLMLLVIARCAFSNVHKRFTILNGAVVGTVEDTITNVSPIQCAIFCQQRARKNNCQTAGYNEVTRTCSFSLETIANVTLVPNEKLIVLAMFDGR
;
A
#
# COMPACT_ATOMS: atom_id res chain seq x y z
N MET A 1 -8.07 -21.04 -31.61
CA MET A 1 -8.54 -19.75 -31.05
C MET A 1 -8.09 -19.55 -29.60
N GLU A 2 -6.95 -20.11 -29.18
CA GLU A 2 -6.53 -20.12 -27.76
C GLU A 2 -5.45 -19.07 -27.43
N LYS A 3 -4.70 -18.59 -28.44
CA LYS A 3 -3.62 -17.60 -28.24
C LYS A 3 -4.12 -16.18 -27.96
N LEU A 4 -5.33 -15.83 -28.40
CA LEU A 4 -5.92 -14.50 -28.19
C LEU A 4 -6.37 -14.26 -26.74
N ILE A 5 -6.79 -15.31 -26.04
CA ILE A 5 -7.26 -15.20 -24.64
C ILE A 5 -6.06 -14.96 -23.70
N SER A 6 -4.93 -15.63 -23.95
CA SER A 6 -3.70 -15.48 -23.16
C SER A 6 -3.08 -14.08 -23.27
N LEU A 7 -3.20 -13.44 -24.44
CA LEU A 7 -2.70 -12.08 -24.66
C LEU A 7 -3.57 -11.02 -23.97
N MET A 8 -4.89 -11.21 -23.90
CA MET A 8 -5.79 -10.30 -23.16
C MET A 8 -5.53 -10.32 -21.64
N LEU A 9 -5.28 -11.48 -21.04
CA LEU A 9 -4.98 -11.57 -19.60
C LEU A 9 -3.70 -10.82 -19.22
N LEU A 10 -2.67 -10.84 -20.08
CA LEU A 10 -1.41 -10.13 -19.80
C LEU A 10 -1.57 -8.61 -19.82
N VAL A 11 -2.46 -8.06 -20.65
CA VAL A 11 -2.65 -6.61 -20.81
C VAL A 11 -3.42 -6.02 -19.62
N ILE A 12 -4.41 -6.74 -19.09
CA ILE A 12 -5.24 -6.25 -17.96
C ILE A 12 -4.41 -6.15 -16.67
N ALA A 13 -3.47 -7.08 -16.45
CA ALA A 13 -2.59 -7.06 -15.28
C ALA A 13 -1.68 -5.81 -15.24
N ARG A 14 -1.20 -5.32 -16.39
CA ARG A 14 -0.30 -4.15 -16.45
C ARG A 14 -0.97 -2.84 -16.06
N CYS A 15 -2.27 -2.69 -16.30
CA CYS A 15 -3.02 -1.48 -15.94
C CYS A 15 -3.26 -1.34 -14.43
N ALA A 16 -3.33 -2.44 -13.68
CA ALA A 16 -3.52 -2.39 -12.22
C ALA A 16 -2.24 -1.89 -11.50
N PHE A 17 -1.06 -2.32 -11.94
CA PHE A 17 0.21 -1.96 -11.30
C PHE A 17 0.62 -0.49 -11.49
N SER A 18 0.34 0.10 -12.66
CA SER A 18 0.78 1.47 -12.96
C SER A 18 0.00 2.55 -12.20
N ASN A 19 -1.21 2.25 -11.71
CA ASN A 19 -2.05 3.19 -10.98
C ASN A 19 -1.82 3.20 -9.47
N VAL A 20 -1.21 2.15 -8.92
CA VAL A 20 -0.90 2.06 -7.48
C VAL A 20 0.16 3.11 -7.16
N HIS A 21 1.30 3.11 -7.88
CA HIS A 21 2.43 3.99 -7.56
C HIS A 21 2.12 5.50 -7.66
N LYS A 22 1.16 5.89 -8.51
CA LYS A 22 0.72 7.30 -8.64
C LYS A 22 -0.11 7.78 -7.44
N ARG A 23 -0.59 6.87 -6.60
CA ARG A 23 -1.49 7.17 -5.49
C ARG A 23 -0.82 7.08 -4.12
N PHE A 24 0.46 6.72 -4.05
CA PHE A 24 1.16 6.63 -2.76
C PHE A 24 2.40 7.52 -2.73
N THR A 25 2.56 8.26 -1.64
CA THR A 25 3.85 8.82 -1.26
C THR A 25 4.59 7.81 -0.41
N ILE A 26 5.86 7.55 -0.75
CA ILE A 26 6.75 6.67 -0.01
C ILE A 26 7.62 7.54 0.89
N LEU A 27 7.58 7.29 2.20
CA LEU A 27 8.40 7.97 3.20
C LEU A 27 9.16 6.93 4.03
N ASN A 28 10.41 7.22 4.39
CA ASN A 28 11.15 6.36 5.31
C ASN A 28 10.73 6.71 6.74
N GLY A 29 10.09 5.76 7.42
CA GLY A 29 9.63 5.95 8.79
C GLY A 29 8.63 4.91 9.27
N ALA A 30 8.40 4.93 10.58
CA ALA A 30 7.29 4.24 11.22
C ALA A 30 6.06 5.13 11.22
N VAL A 31 4.90 4.55 10.93
CA VAL A 31 3.61 5.12 11.34
C VAL A 31 3.42 4.77 12.81
N VAL A 32 3.42 5.77 13.70
CA VAL A 32 2.98 5.61 15.08
C VAL A 32 1.53 6.10 15.14
N GLY A 33 0.60 5.15 15.24
CA GLY A 33 -0.84 5.38 15.22
C GLY A 33 -1.61 4.08 15.42
N THR A 34 -2.94 4.14 15.40
CA THR A 34 -3.82 2.97 15.54
C THR A 34 -3.64 2.06 14.32
N VAL A 35 -3.03 0.89 14.55
CA VAL A 35 -2.94 -0.18 13.56
C VAL A 35 -4.19 -1.03 13.72
N GLU A 36 -5.06 -0.97 12.72
CA GLU A 36 -6.30 -1.76 12.74
C GLU A 36 -6.04 -3.23 12.40
N ASP A 37 -5.05 -3.47 11.54
CA ASP A 37 -4.79 -4.79 10.98
C ASP A 37 -3.36 -4.91 10.48
N THR A 38 -2.86 -6.14 10.48
CA THR A 38 -1.56 -6.47 9.88
C THR A 38 -1.65 -7.67 8.94
N ILE A 39 -0.81 -7.67 7.90
CA ILE A 39 -0.55 -8.83 7.05
C ILE A 39 0.96 -9.05 6.95
N THR A 40 1.39 -10.30 6.93
CA THR A 40 2.81 -10.68 6.93
C THR A 40 3.21 -11.33 5.61
N ASN A 41 4.52 -11.43 5.39
CA ASN A 41 5.11 -12.04 4.19
C ASN A 41 4.64 -11.39 2.88
N VAL A 42 4.52 -10.06 2.89
CA VAL A 42 4.18 -9.26 1.71
C VAL A 42 5.36 -8.36 1.30
N SER A 43 5.38 -7.94 0.04
CA SER A 43 6.28 -6.88 -0.44
C SER A 43 5.68 -5.49 -0.18
N PRO A 44 6.50 -4.42 -0.23
CA PRO A 44 5.98 -3.05 -0.13
C PRO A 44 4.89 -2.75 -1.17
N ILE A 45 5.04 -3.27 -2.39
CA ILE A 45 4.07 -3.07 -3.47
C ILE A 45 2.75 -3.79 -3.16
N GLN A 46 2.83 -5.02 -2.63
CA GLN A 46 1.63 -5.74 -2.19
C GLN A 46 0.93 -5.01 -1.05
N CYS A 47 1.70 -4.47 -0.09
CA CYS A 47 1.17 -3.64 1.00
C CYS A 47 0.38 -2.44 0.47
N ALA A 48 0.92 -1.71 -0.52
CA ALA A 48 0.22 -0.61 -1.19
C ALA A 48 -1.07 -1.06 -1.89
N ILE A 49 -1.03 -2.18 -2.62
CA ILE A 49 -2.21 -2.75 -3.30
C ILE A 49 -3.31 -3.10 -2.29
N PHE A 50 -2.95 -3.76 -1.19
CA PHE A 50 -3.92 -4.12 -0.15
C PHE A 50 -4.52 -2.89 0.52
N CYS A 51 -3.70 -1.87 0.83
CA CYS A 51 -4.22 -0.61 1.35
C CYS A 51 -5.18 0.05 0.37
N GLN A 52 -4.86 0.11 -0.93
CA GLN A 52 -5.75 0.66 -1.95
C GLN A 52 -7.08 -0.09 -2.07
N GLN A 53 -7.05 -1.43 -1.96
CA GLN A 53 -8.27 -2.24 -1.97
C GLN A 53 -9.12 -1.99 -0.71
N ARG A 54 -8.48 -1.85 0.46
CA ARG A 54 -9.12 -1.54 1.74
C ARG A 54 -9.66 -0.10 1.81
N ALA A 55 -8.98 0.84 1.15
CA ALA A 55 -9.41 2.23 1.03
C ALA A 55 -10.81 2.38 0.43
N ARG A 56 -11.17 1.54 -0.54
CA ARG A 56 -12.53 1.50 -1.13
C ARG A 56 -13.62 1.18 -0.11
N LYS A 57 -13.25 0.60 1.03
CA LYS A 57 -14.12 0.28 2.16
C LYS A 57 -13.92 1.25 3.34
N ASN A 58 -13.28 2.39 3.11
CA ASN A 58 -12.82 3.35 4.14
C ASN A 58 -11.94 2.71 5.22
N ASN A 59 -11.22 1.63 4.89
CA ASN A 59 -10.48 0.83 5.87
C ASN A 59 -8.95 0.92 5.73
N CYS A 60 -8.46 1.93 5.01
CA CYS A 60 -7.04 2.28 4.94
C CYS A 60 -6.90 3.71 4.42
N GLN A 61 -6.01 4.49 5.03
CA GLN A 61 -5.57 5.83 4.59
C GLN A 61 -4.04 5.90 4.53
N THR A 62 -3.37 5.25 5.47
CA THR A 62 -1.93 5.04 5.48
C THR A 62 -1.59 3.58 5.76
N ALA A 63 -0.43 3.13 5.27
CA ALA A 63 0.12 1.83 5.62
C ALA A 63 1.59 1.95 6.00
N GLY A 64 2.02 1.18 7.00
CA GLY A 64 3.41 1.02 7.38
C GLY A 64 3.92 -0.35 6.95
N TYR A 65 5.06 -0.41 6.28
CA TYR A 65 5.73 -1.64 5.90
C TYR A 65 7.04 -1.79 6.68
N ASN A 66 7.24 -2.95 7.30
CA ASN A 66 8.48 -3.32 7.97
C ASN A 66 9.26 -4.28 7.08
N GLU A 67 10.44 -3.87 6.62
CA GLU A 67 11.26 -4.66 5.72
C GLU A 67 11.88 -5.90 6.39
N VAL A 68 12.14 -5.82 7.70
CA VAL A 68 12.76 -6.91 8.47
C VAL A 68 11.78 -8.06 8.66
N THR A 69 10.56 -7.74 9.10
CA THR A 69 9.52 -8.74 9.38
C THR A 69 8.63 -9.02 8.17
N ARG A 70 8.77 -8.24 7.11
CA ARG A 70 7.91 -8.25 5.90
C ARG A 70 6.43 -8.08 6.27
N THR A 71 6.17 -7.21 7.24
CA THR A 71 4.83 -6.96 7.79
C THR A 71 4.30 -5.63 7.28
N CYS A 72 3.06 -5.63 6.81
CA CYS A 72 2.30 -4.45 6.45
C CYS A 72 1.24 -4.19 7.53
N SER A 73 1.16 -2.96 8.00
CA SER A 73 0.21 -2.48 9.00
C SER A 73 -0.67 -1.40 8.38
N PHE A 74 -1.98 -1.48 8.55
CA PHE A 74 -2.93 -0.51 7.99
C PHE A 74 -3.46 0.43 9.05
N SER A 75 -3.66 1.69 8.68
CA SER A 75 -4.30 2.69 9.53
C SER A 75 -5.38 3.45 8.79
N LEU A 76 -6.43 3.84 9.52
CA LEU A 76 -7.49 4.73 9.05
C LEU A 76 -7.06 6.20 9.06
N GLU A 77 -5.93 6.50 9.67
CA GLU A 77 -5.44 7.87 9.78
C GLU A 77 -4.69 8.28 8.52
N THR A 78 -4.90 9.54 8.12
CA THR A 78 -4.14 10.14 7.03
C THR A 78 -2.73 10.48 7.48
N ILE A 79 -1.83 10.73 6.54
CA ILE A 79 -0.44 11.06 6.84
C ILE A 79 -0.27 12.32 7.71
N ALA A 80 -1.26 13.22 7.69
CA ALA A 80 -1.27 14.43 8.53
C ALA A 80 -1.61 14.16 10.00
N ASN A 81 -2.24 13.01 10.29
CA ASN A 81 -2.71 12.66 11.62
C ASN A 81 -1.83 11.60 12.30
N VAL A 82 -0.96 10.93 11.55
CA VAL A 82 -0.01 9.95 12.11
C VAL A 82 1.32 10.61 12.46
N THR A 83 1.95 10.13 13.53
CA THR A 83 3.33 10.55 13.84
C THR A 83 4.31 9.73 13.02
N LEU A 84 5.14 10.41 12.23
CA LEU A 84 6.23 9.80 11.48
C LEU A 84 7.50 9.79 12.32
N VAL A 85 7.98 8.59 12.64
CA VAL A 85 9.28 8.41 13.30
C VAL A 85 10.29 7.94 12.26
N PRO A 86 11.37 8.68 11.99
CA PRO A 86 12.39 8.25 11.02
C PRO A 86 12.92 6.86 11.35
N ASN A 87 12.89 5.97 10.36
CA ASN A 87 13.40 4.62 10.48
C ASN A 87 13.75 4.08 9.09
N GLU A 88 14.99 3.69 8.88
CA GLU A 88 15.49 3.22 7.58
C GLU A 88 14.92 1.87 7.14
N LYS A 89 14.36 1.09 8.08
CA LYS A 89 13.81 -0.26 7.85
C LYS A 89 12.29 -0.27 7.76
N LEU A 90 11.66 0.91 7.89
CA LEU A 90 10.22 1.07 7.84
C LEU A 90 9.87 2.03 6.72
N ILE A 91 8.86 1.66 5.94
CA ILE A 91 8.35 2.45 4.83
C ILE A 91 6.92 2.83 5.14
N VAL A 92 6.61 4.12 5.09
CA VAL A 92 5.23 4.61 5.12
C VAL A 92 4.73 4.80 3.70
N LEU A 93 3.57 4.23 3.43
CA LEU A 93 2.80 4.34 2.20
C LEU A 93 1.57 5.19 2.50
N ALA A 94 1.63 6.47 2.17
CA ALA A 94 0.52 7.40 2.37
C ALA A 94 -0.29 7.54 1.09
N MET A 95 -1.60 7.28 1.13
CA MET A 95 -2.45 7.50 -0.03
C MET A 95 -2.65 8.99 -0.31
N PHE A 96 -2.59 9.38 -1.58
CA PHE A 96 -3.15 10.63 -2.07
C PHE A 96 -4.68 10.52 -2.09
N ASP A 97 -5.35 11.20 -1.16
CA ASP A 97 -6.76 11.55 -1.32
C ASP A 97 -6.80 12.70 -2.33
N GLY A 98 -7.03 12.38 -3.60
CA GLY A 98 -7.04 13.32 -4.71
C GLY A 98 -8.29 14.21 -4.72
N ARG A 99 -8.53 14.94 -3.62
CA ARG A 99 -9.46 16.07 -3.60
C ARG A 99 -8.80 17.30 -4.24
#